data_AF-A0A938U2A0-F1
#
_entry.id   AF-A0A938U2A0-F1
#
_cell.length_a   1.000
_cell.length_b   1.000
_cell.length_c   1.000
_cell.angle_alpha   90.00
_cell.angle_beta   90.00
_cell.angle_gamma   90.00
#
_symmetry.space_group_name_H-M   'P 1'
#
loop_
_entity.id
_entity.type
_entity.pdbx_description
1 polymer ?
#
loop_
_entity_poly.entity_id
_entity_poly.type
_entity_poly.pdbx_seq_one_letter_code
_entity_poly.pdbx_strand_id
1 'polypeptide(L)'
;MAIPRRVIAVALSAVAFGAVYYVSTRRRRQDPLRGAVDDANAEKERVAAEQERAAAAGRATGDGAQGTEGGAAVGASAGGAADSAARDPERPGPPSATTKAGAVHELALFLAGDAWHDEIGWQALWEKEGVTSAAAWLRTQGCVVLSAERRKLVDHPALLAGCRRRWIVVCRYGGIDVGDAASLWNTSEST
;
A
#
# COMPACT_ATOMS: atom_id res chain seq x y z
N MET A 1 -14.25 38.07 -24.49
CA MET A 1 -14.23 38.72 -23.16
C MET A 1 -12.91 38.37 -22.49
N ALA A 2 -12.04 39.34 -22.23
CA ALA A 2 -10.74 39.11 -21.59
C ALA A 2 -10.90 39.14 -20.07
N ILE A 3 -10.52 38.05 -19.39
CA ILE A 3 -10.57 37.97 -17.92
C ILE A 3 -9.50 38.94 -17.36
N PRO A 4 -9.87 39.87 -16.47
CA PRO A 4 -8.93 40.83 -15.93
C PRO A 4 -7.87 40.12 -15.07
N ARG A 5 -6.60 40.38 -15.37
CA ARG A 5 -5.41 39.76 -14.73
C ARG A 5 -5.42 39.79 -13.20
N ARG A 6 -6.15 40.72 -12.59
CA ARG A 6 -6.33 40.81 -11.13
C ARG A 6 -7.14 39.65 -10.55
N VAL A 7 -8.11 39.12 -11.29
CA VAL A 7 -8.93 37.97 -10.85
C VAL A 7 -8.10 36.69 -10.88
N ILE A 8 -7.21 36.55 -11.87
CA ILE A 8 -6.28 35.41 -11.97
C ILE A 8 -5.28 35.41 -10.80
N ALA A 9 -4.74 36.59 -10.45
CA ALA A 9 -3.81 36.71 -9.32
C ALA A 9 -4.46 36.32 -7.99
N VAL A 10 -5.68 36.79 -7.71
CA VAL A 10 -6.41 36.46 -6.46
C VAL A 10 -6.72 34.96 -6.39
N ALA A 11 -7.12 34.35 -7.50
CA ALA A 11 -7.38 32.91 -7.55
C ALA A 11 -6.11 32.07 -7.28
N LEU A 12 -4.97 32.46 -7.87
CA LEU A 12 -3.69 31.79 -7.65
C LEU A 12 -3.22 31.92 -6.19
N SER A 13 -3.42 33.09 -5.57
CA SER A 13 -3.09 33.30 -4.16
C SER A 13 -3.94 32.43 -3.22
N ALA A 14 -5.24 32.27 -3.51
CA ALA A 14 -6.12 31.42 -2.71
C ALA A 14 -5.75 29.93 -2.81
N VAL A 15 -5.36 29.45 -3.99
CA VAL A 15 -4.91 28.06 -4.19
C VAL A 15 -3.58 27.82 -3.48
N ALA A 16 -2.63 28.75 -3.56
CA ALA A 16 -1.36 28.64 -2.86
C ALA A 16 -1.54 28.63 -1.32
N PHE A 17 -2.40 29.49 -0.80
CA PHE A 17 -2.68 29.55 0.64
C PHE A 17 -3.40 28.28 1.13
N GLY A 18 -4.35 27.76 0.34
CA GLY A 18 -5.01 26.48 0.61
C GLY A 18 -4.04 25.30 0.62
N ALA A 19 -3.11 25.23 -0.34
CA ALA A 19 -2.09 24.19 -0.41
C ALA A 19 -1.13 24.24 0.79
N VAL A 20 -0.67 25.43 1.19
CA VAL A 20 0.19 25.60 2.37
C VAL A 20 -0.56 25.25 3.66
N TYR A 21 -1.83 25.65 3.79
CA TYR A 21 -2.66 25.29 4.94
C TYR A 21 -2.90 23.77 5.03
N TYR A 22 -3.16 23.12 3.89
CA TYR A 22 -3.35 21.68 3.81
C TYR A 22 -2.08 20.90 4.17
N VAL A 23 -0.91 21.31 3.66
CA VAL A 23 0.37 20.66 3.97
C VAL A 23 0.77 20.86 5.43
N SER A 24 0.55 22.04 5.98
CA SER A 24 0.88 22.33 7.40
C SER A 24 -0.04 21.60 8.38
N THR A 25 -1.33 21.49 8.08
CA THR A 25 -2.26 20.67 8.88
C THR A 25 -1.99 19.17 8.73
N ARG A 26 -1.54 18.70 7.55
CA ARG A 26 -1.10 17.31 7.34
C ARG A 26 0.14 16.97 8.16
N ARG A 27 1.17 17.82 8.16
CA ARG A 27 2.40 17.61 8.96
C ARG A 27 2.10 17.56 10.45
N ARG A 28 1.31 18.50 10.98
CA ARG A 28 0.89 18.49 12.40
C ARG A 28 0.13 17.23 12.82
N ARG A 29 -0.53 16.53 11.89
CA ARG A 29 -1.21 15.26 12.16
C ARG A 29 -0.30 14.04 12.00
N GLN A 30 0.75 14.13 11.18
CA GLN A 30 1.72 13.04 10.98
C GLN A 30 2.78 12.97 12.08
N ASP A 31 3.21 14.10 12.64
CA ASP A 31 4.26 14.12 13.67
C ASP A 31 3.94 13.26 14.91
N PRO A 32 2.73 13.29 15.51
CA PRO A 32 2.41 12.41 16.64
C PRO A 32 2.23 10.94 16.22
N LEU A 33 1.89 10.66 14.96
CA LEU A 33 1.73 9.29 14.45
C LEU A 33 3.08 8.62 14.17
N ARG A 34 4.09 9.39 13.77
CA ARG A 34 5.44 8.88 13.55
C ARG A 34 6.13 8.52 14.87
N GLY A 35 6.00 9.38 15.88
CA GLY A 35 6.49 9.09 17.23
C GLY A 35 5.84 7.83 17.83
N ALA A 36 4.52 7.67 17.68
CA ALA A 36 3.82 6.47 18.18
C ALA A 36 4.24 5.16 17.48
N VAL A 37 4.64 5.23 16.21
CA VAL A 37 5.16 4.07 15.46
C VAL A 37 6.59 3.74 15.89
N ASP A 38 7.43 4.76 16.09
CA ASP A 38 8.80 4.58 16.57
C ASP A 38 8.82 3.99 18.00
N ASP A 39 7.92 4.46 18.87
CA ASP A 39 7.74 3.92 20.23
C ASP A 39 7.22 2.48 20.23
N ALA A 40 6.26 2.16 19.35
CA ALA A 40 5.74 0.80 19.21
C ALA A 40 6.78 -0.16 18.61
N ASN A 41 7.65 0.31 17.72
CA ASN A 41 8.72 -0.50 17.16
C ASN A 41 9.83 -0.75 18.20
N ALA A 42 10.18 0.26 19.01
CA ALA A 42 11.12 0.11 20.12
C ALA A 42 10.62 -0.90 21.17
N GLU A 43 9.32 -0.91 21.46
CA GLU A 43 8.73 -1.88 22.39
C GLU A 43 8.72 -3.31 21.80
N LYS A 44 8.45 -3.46 20.51
CA LYS A 44 8.55 -4.77 19.83
C LYS A 44 9.97 -5.33 19.87
N GLU A 45 10.99 -4.50 19.65
CA GLU A 45 12.39 -4.90 19.73
C GLU A 45 12.79 -5.31 21.16
N ARG A 46 12.26 -4.63 22.19
CA ARG A 46 12.46 -5.01 23.60
C ARG A 46 11.84 -6.37 23.93
N VAL A 47 10.59 -6.59 23.53
CA VAL A 47 9.89 -7.85 23.75
C VAL A 47 10.55 -9.00 22.99
N ALA A 48 11.01 -8.77 21.76
CA ALA A 48 11.77 -9.76 20.99
C ALA A 48 13.09 -10.12 21.67
N ALA A 49 13.83 -9.13 22.18
CA ALA A 49 15.08 -9.36 22.91
C ALA A 49 14.86 -10.10 24.25
N GLU A 50 13.75 -9.85 24.94
CA GLU A 50 13.38 -10.55 26.18
C GLU A 50 12.99 -12.01 25.91
N GLN A 51 12.24 -12.27 24.83
CA GLN A 51 11.92 -13.63 24.39
C GLN A 51 13.16 -14.41 23.95
N GLU A 52 14.10 -13.77 23.27
CA GLU A 52 15.37 -14.41 22.88
C GLU A 52 16.23 -14.75 24.10
N ARG A 53 16.27 -13.88 25.12
CA ARG A 53 16.94 -14.15 26.40
C ARG A 53 16.26 -15.26 27.20
N ALA A 54 14.93 -15.31 27.22
CA ALA A 54 14.17 -16.39 27.85
C ALA A 54 14.38 -17.74 27.13
N ALA A 55 14.44 -17.73 25.80
CA ALA A 55 14.75 -18.92 24.99
C ALA A 55 16.20 -19.39 25.19
N ALA A 56 17.15 -18.46 25.36
CA ALA A 56 18.54 -18.79 25.71
C ALA A 56 18.67 -19.38 27.12
N ALA A 57 17.91 -18.85 28.10
CA ALA A 57 17.88 -19.39 29.46
C ALA A 57 17.25 -20.81 29.52
N GLY A 58 16.22 -21.06 28.72
CA GLY A 58 15.59 -22.39 28.60
C GLY A 58 16.49 -23.46 27.95
N ARG A 59 17.43 -23.07 27.07
CA ARG A 59 18.42 -23.99 26.51
C ARG A 59 19.56 -24.34 27.49
N ALA A 60 19.79 -23.53 28.51
CA ALA A 60 20.85 -23.77 29.48
C ALA A 60 20.46 -24.79 30.59
N THR A 61 19.19 -25.23 30.64
CA THR A 61 18.67 -26.13 31.69
C THR A 61 18.26 -27.52 31.18
N GLY A 62 18.46 -27.82 29.90
CA GLY A 62 18.13 -29.12 29.30
C GLY A 62 19.38 -29.92 28.93
N ASP A 63 20.14 -30.36 29.93
CA ASP A 63 21.24 -31.30 29.75
C ASP A 63 20.80 -32.68 30.27
N GLY A 64 20.69 -33.68 29.38
CA GLY A 64 20.34 -35.05 29.79
C GLY A 64 19.87 -36.03 28.70
N ALA A 65 20.83 -36.72 28.07
CA ALA A 65 20.81 -38.13 27.64
C ALA A 65 20.28 -38.58 26.24
N GLN A 66 21.27 -38.88 25.38
CA GLN A 66 21.53 -40.10 24.57
C GLN A 66 20.65 -40.55 23.37
N GLY A 67 21.35 -40.99 22.31
CA GLY A 67 20.92 -42.02 21.33
C GLY A 67 21.09 -41.64 19.84
N THR A 68 22.30 -41.67 19.28
CA THR A 68 22.81 -42.66 18.29
C THR A 68 22.20 -42.69 16.88
N GLU A 69 23.12 -42.55 15.91
CA GLU A 69 23.22 -43.23 14.60
C GLU A 69 22.50 -42.67 13.35
N GLY A 70 23.33 -42.32 12.36
CA GLY A 70 23.22 -42.88 11.01
C GLY A 70 22.74 -41.95 9.90
N GLY A 71 23.56 -41.76 8.86
CA GLY A 71 23.06 -41.40 7.53
C GLY A 71 23.87 -40.35 6.78
N ALA A 72 24.76 -40.83 5.90
CA ALA A 72 25.59 -40.05 5.01
C ALA A 72 24.82 -39.38 3.86
N ALA A 73 25.28 -38.19 3.44
CA ALA A 73 25.43 -37.79 2.03
C ALA A 73 26.09 -36.39 1.96
N VAL A 74 27.42 -36.35 1.82
CA VAL A 74 28.15 -35.13 1.40
C VAL A 74 28.57 -35.36 -0.04
N GLY A 75 27.84 -34.75 -0.97
CA GLY A 75 28.23 -34.63 -2.37
C GLY A 75 28.90 -33.29 -2.61
N ALA A 76 30.21 -33.29 -2.83
CA ALA A 76 30.99 -32.13 -3.24
C ALA A 76 31.63 -32.38 -4.62
N SER A 77 31.17 -31.57 -5.58
CA SER A 77 31.87 -30.87 -6.67
C SER A 77 33.11 -31.49 -7.35
N ALA A 78 33.01 -31.66 -8.68
CA ALA A 78 33.93 -31.16 -9.73
C ALA A 78 33.31 -31.58 -11.09
N GLY A 79 33.37 -30.88 -12.21
CA GLY A 79 34.08 -29.69 -12.66
C GLY A 79 34.08 -29.72 -14.20
N GLY A 80 34.11 -28.56 -14.86
CA GLY A 80 34.27 -28.42 -16.32
C GLY A 80 33.10 -27.65 -16.96
N ALA A 81 33.28 -26.80 -17.97
CA ALA A 81 34.43 -26.20 -18.62
C ALA A 81 33.88 -25.04 -19.47
N ALA A 82 34.72 -24.01 -19.65
CA ALA A 82 34.76 -22.98 -20.69
C ALA A 82 33.51 -22.69 -21.56
N ASP A 83 33.10 -21.42 -21.64
CA ASP A 83 33.36 -20.62 -22.86
C ASP A 83 33.23 -19.12 -22.59
N SER A 84 34.11 -18.36 -23.22
CA SER A 84 34.19 -16.90 -23.20
C SER A 84 33.45 -16.34 -24.42
N ALA A 85 32.55 -15.38 -24.23
CA ALA A 85 32.13 -14.51 -25.32
C ALA A 85 31.81 -13.09 -24.82
N ALA A 86 32.74 -12.20 -25.15
CA ALA A 86 32.56 -10.80 -25.51
C ALA A 86 31.61 -9.93 -24.65
N ARG A 87 32.20 -9.12 -23.76
CA ARG A 87 31.60 -7.86 -23.31
C ARG A 87 32.10 -6.73 -24.22
N ASP A 88 31.23 -6.23 -25.07
CA ASP A 88 31.35 -4.92 -25.71
C ASP A 88 30.54 -3.88 -24.89
N PRO A 89 30.98 -2.62 -24.74
CA PRO A 89 30.33 -1.59 -23.95
C PRO A 89 29.32 -0.78 -24.77
N GLU A 90 28.40 -0.11 -24.06
CA GLU A 90 27.44 0.90 -24.54
C GLU A 90 26.32 0.46 -25.48
N ARG A 91 25.14 0.25 -24.88
CA ARG A 91 23.91 0.83 -25.43
C ARG A 91 22.98 1.28 -24.28
N PRO A 92 22.52 2.54 -24.26
CA PRO A 92 21.51 2.96 -23.30
C PRO A 92 20.24 2.16 -23.59
N GLY A 93 19.87 1.29 -22.65
CA GLY A 93 18.58 0.62 -22.70
C GLY A 93 17.46 1.68 -22.75
N PRO A 94 16.39 1.44 -23.52
CA PRO A 94 15.23 2.32 -23.49
C PRO A 94 14.73 2.44 -22.05
N PRO A 95 14.12 3.58 -21.65
CA PRO A 95 13.68 3.79 -20.29
C PRO A 95 12.84 2.60 -19.87
N SER A 96 13.32 1.90 -18.84
CA SER A 96 12.63 0.79 -18.21
C SER A 96 11.18 1.21 -17.99
N ALA A 97 10.27 0.55 -18.71
CA ALA A 97 8.86 0.86 -18.72
C ALA A 97 8.37 0.89 -17.28
N THR A 98 7.92 2.06 -16.84
CA THR A 98 7.18 2.22 -15.59
C THR A 98 6.01 1.26 -15.63
N THR A 99 6.08 0.19 -14.85
CA THR A 99 5.08 -0.88 -14.83
C THR A 99 3.72 -0.25 -14.57
N LYS A 100 2.75 -0.51 -15.46
CA LYS A 100 1.38 -0.02 -15.39
C LYS A 100 0.73 -0.38 -14.05
N ALA A 101 0.73 0.55 -13.11
CA ALA A 101 -0.22 0.53 -12.00
C ALA A 101 -1.61 0.79 -12.58
N GLY A 102 -2.37 -0.28 -12.86
CA GLY A 102 -3.73 -0.18 -13.37
C GLY A 102 -4.73 0.25 -12.28
N ALA A 103 -6.01 0.42 -12.65
CA ALA A 103 -7.08 0.88 -11.75
C ALA A 103 -7.20 0.09 -10.44
N VAL A 104 -6.92 -1.21 -10.49
CA VAL A 104 -6.89 -2.12 -9.33
C VAL A 104 -5.83 -1.69 -8.32
N HIS A 105 -4.60 -1.41 -8.79
CA HIS A 105 -3.49 -1.02 -7.93
C HIS A 105 -3.73 0.35 -7.29
N GLU A 106 -4.19 1.31 -8.10
CA GLU A 106 -4.47 2.66 -7.64
C GLU A 106 -5.64 2.69 -6.64
N LEU A 107 -6.63 1.80 -6.81
CA LEU A 107 -7.68 1.61 -5.81
C LEU A 107 -7.14 1.04 -4.51
N ALA A 108 -6.23 0.06 -4.56
CA ALA A 108 -5.61 -0.48 -3.36
C ALA A 108 -4.84 0.61 -2.59
N LEU A 109 -4.00 1.39 -3.27
CA LEU A 109 -3.26 2.52 -2.67
C LEU A 109 -4.20 3.57 -2.08
N PHE A 110 -5.27 3.90 -2.81
CA PHE A 110 -6.28 4.84 -2.32
C PHE A 110 -6.99 4.31 -1.07
N LEU A 111 -7.42 3.05 -1.05
CA LEU A 111 -8.09 2.44 0.09
C LEU A 111 -7.16 2.29 1.30
N ALA A 112 -5.89 1.99 1.10
CA ALA A 112 -4.86 2.01 2.15
C ALA A 112 -4.64 3.44 2.71
N GLY A 113 -4.84 4.46 1.88
CA GLY A 113 -4.62 5.87 2.23
C GLY A 113 -3.23 6.38 1.82
N ASP A 114 -2.52 5.62 0.98
CA ASP A 114 -1.19 5.94 0.47
C ASP A 114 -1.26 6.82 -0.79
N ALA A 115 -2.38 6.77 -1.52
CA ALA A 115 -2.68 7.63 -2.66
C ALA A 115 -3.99 8.42 -2.46
N TRP A 116 -4.11 9.53 -3.18
CA TRP A 116 -5.33 10.34 -3.22
C TRP A 116 -5.61 10.77 -4.65
N HIS A 117 -6.82 10.45 -5.11
CA HIS A 117 -7.36 10.85 -6.40
C HIS A 117 -8.67 11.59 -6.15
N ASP A 118 -8.84 12.74 -6.79
CA ASP A 118 -10.12 13.42 -6.86
C ASP A 118 -11.01 12.79 -7.94
N GLU A 119 -12.19 13.36 -8.15
CA GLU A 119 -13.14 12.84 -9.15
C GLU A 119 -12.54 12.81 -10.55
N ILE A 120 -11.80 13.86 -10.94
CA ILE A 120 -11.17 13.98 -12.26
C ILE A 120 -10.05 12.94 -12.40
N GLY A 121 -9.23 12.75 -11.36
CA GLY A 121 -8.17 11.75 -11.34
C GLY A 121 -8.72 10.33 -11.53
N TRP A 122 -9.82 10.00 -10.86
CA TRP A 122 -10.49 8.70 -11.03
C TRP A 122 -11.07 8.51 -12.43
N GLN A 123 -11.72 9.53 -12.98
CA GLN A 123 -12.26 9.48 -14.34
C GLN A 123 -11.16 9.26 -15.39
N ALA A 124 -10.08 10.05 -15.34
CA ALA A 124 -8.94 9.90 -16.24
C ALA A 124 -8.30 8.51 -16.13
N LEU A 125 -8.24 7.97 -14.92
CA LEU A 125 -7.71 6.64 -14.66
C LEU A 125 -8.60 5.53 -15.23
N TRP A 126 -9.92 5.63 -15.07
CA TRP A 126 -10.87 4.70 -15.67
C TRP A 126 -10.83 4.75 -17.20
N GLU A 127 -10.78 5.94 -17.79
CA GLU A 127 -10.66 6.12 -19.24
C GLU A 127 -9.36 5.50 -19.76
N LYS A 128 -8.23 5.78 -19.11
CA LYS A 128 -6.92 5.23 -19.46
C LYS A 128 -6.90 3.70 -19.44
N GLU A 129 -7.58 3.10 -18.49
CA GLU A 129 -7.65 1.64 -18.32
C GLU A 129 -8.81 1.00 -19.13
N GLY A 130 -9.55 1.79 -19.91
CA GLY A 130 -10.65 1.29 -20.75
C GLY A 130 -11.87 0.83 -19.94
N VAL A 131 -12.05 1.34 -18.72
CA VAL A 131 -13.21 1.05 -17.87
C VAL A 131 -14.41 1.85 -18.38
N THR A 132 -15.31 1.17 -19.09
CA THR A 132 -16.50 1.78 -19.71
C THR A 132 -17.60 2.13 -18.72
N SER A 133 -17.66 1.44 -17.56
CA SER A 133 -18.58 1.74 -16.47
C SER A 133 -17.88 1.59 -15.14
N ALA A 134 -17.57 2.72 -14.51
CA ALA A 134 -16.96 2.78 -13.19
C ALA A 134 -17.80 2.06 -12.13
N ALA A 135 -19.13 2.25 -12.14
CA ALA A 135 -20.04 1.56 -11.23
C ALA A 135 -19.97 0.03 -11.38
N ALA A 136 -20.03 -0.49 -12.61
CA ALA A 136 -19.96 -1.93 -12.85
C ALA A 136 -18.60 -2.52 -12.46
N TRP A 137 -17.52 -1.78 -12.75
CA TRP A 137 -16.16 -2.17 -12.38
C TRP A 137 -15.96 -2.18 -10.86
N LEU A 138 -16.47 -1.18 -10.15
CA LEU A 138 -16.39 -1.12 -8.69
C LEU A 138 -17.18 -2.24 -8.02
N ARG A 139 -18.38 -2.57 -8.53
CA ARG A 139 -19.20 -3.70 -8.03
C ARG A 139 -18.55 -5.07 -8.24
N THR A 140 -17.60 -5.18 -9.17
CA THR A 140 -16.91 -6.43 -9.51
C THR A 140 -15.48 -6.39 -8.98
N GLN A 141 -14.56 -5.82 -9.76
CA GLN A 141 -13.13 -5.71 -9.43
C GLN A 141 -12.88 -4.88 -8.16
N GLY A 142 -13.62 -3.77 -7.99
CA GLY A 142 -13.46 -2.91 -6.82
C GLY A 142 -13.78 -3.63 -5.50
N CYS A 143 -14.82 -4.46 -5.47
CA CYS A 143 -15.17 -5.28 -4.31
C CYS A 143 -14.08 -6.31 -3.97
N VAL A 144 -13.42 -6.90 -4.98
CA VAL A 144 -12.30 -7.83 -4.75
C VAL A 144 -11.12 -7.11 -4.08
N VAL A 145 -10.78 -5.92 -4.57
CA VAL A 145 -9.73 -5.08 -3.95
C VAL A 145 -10.12 -4.66 -2.54
N LEU A 146 -11.38 -4.26 -2.35
CA LEU A 146 -11.91 -3.89 -1.05
C LEU A 146 -11.77 -5.00 -0.02
N SER A 147 -12.22 -6.23 -0.33
CA SER A 147 -12.10 -7.37 0.58
C SER A 147 -10.64 -7.70 0.89
N ALA A 148 -9.73 -7.57 -0.08
CA ALA A 148 -8.30 -7.74 0.15
C ALA A 148 -7.73 -6.68 1.12
N GLU A 149 -8.03 -5.40 0.92
CA GLU A 149 -7.54 -4.32 1.80
C GLU A 149 -8.17 -4.39 3.19
N ARG A 150 -9.46 -4.74 3.30
CA ARG A 150 -10.13 -4.90 4.60
C ARG A 150 -9.48 -5.98 5.46
N ARG A 151 -9.10 -7.12 4.88
CA ARG A 151 -8.42 -8.21 5.60
C ARG A 151 -7.10 -7.77 6.23
N LYS A 152 -6.36 -6.86 5.58
CA LYS A 152 -5.11 -6.29 6.13
C LYS A 152 -5.36 -5.36 7.32
N LEU A 153 -6.56 -4.80 7.44
CA LEU A 153 -6.90 -3.76 8.42
C LEU A 153 -7.82 -4.28 9.54
N VAL A 154 -8.06 -5.59 9.63
CA VAL A 154 -9.00 -6.19 10.60
C VAL A 154 -8.62 -5.84 12.05
N ASP A 155 -7.32 -5.83 12.35
CA ASP A 155 -6.79 -5.51 13.69
C ASP A 155 -6.63 -3.99 13.94
N HIS A 156 -7.04 -3.16 12.97
CA HIS A 156 -6.82 -1.72 12.98
C HIS A 156 -8.13 -0.95 12.75
N PRO A 157 -9.02 -0.84 13.77
CA PRO A 157 -10.37 -0.30 13.60
C PRO A 157 -10.39 1.15 13.09
N ALA A 158 -9.41 1.97 13.48
CA ALA A 158 -9.28 3.34 12.99
C ALA A 158 -8.95 3.40 11.48
N LEU A 159 -8.08 2.52 11.01
CA LEU A 159 -7.71 2.43 9.59
C LEU A 159 -8.85 1.84 8.77
N LEU A 160 -9.57 0.85 9.31
CA LEU A 160 -10.74 0.25 8.70
C LEU A 160 -11.88 1.28 8.51
N ALA A 161 -12.12 2.14 9.51
CA ALA A 161 -13.05 3.27 9.36
C ALA A 161 -12.58 4.28 8.30
N GLY A 162 -11.27 4.50 8.17
CA GLY A 162 -10.66 5.30 7.10
C GLY A 162 -10.89 4.69 5.72
N CYS A 163 -10.63 3.38 5.57
CA CYS A 163 -10.85 2.62 4.35
C CYS A 163 -12.32 2.69 3.92
N ARG A 164 -13.27 2.53 4.86
CA ARG A 164 -14.72 2.67 4.59
C ARG A 164 -15.09 4.04 4.03
N ARG A 165 -14.57 5.12 4.61
CA ARG A 165 -14.83 6.48 4.11
C ARG A 165 -14.31 6.66 2.68
N ARG A 166 -13.10 6.16 2.40
CA ARG A 166 -12.49 6.25 1.07
C ARG A 166 -13.24 5.40 0.05
N TRP A 167 -13.68 4.20 0.42
CA TRP A 167 -14.55 3.37 -0.41
C TRP A 167 -15.84 4.09 -0.83
N ILE A 168 -16.52 4.75 0.10
CA ILE A 168 -17.75 5.51 -0.21
C ILE A 168 -17.44 6.67 -1.17
N VAL A 169 -16.30 7.35 -1.00
CA VAL A 169 -15.88 8.45 -1.89
C VAL A 169 -15.66 7.96 -3.32
N VAL A 170 -14.88 6.90 -3.53
CA VAL A 170 -14.63 6.38 -4.88
C VAL A 170 -15.90 5.80 -5.52
N CYS A 171 -16.79 5.20 -4.73
CA CYS A 171 -18.12 4.78 -5.19
C CYS A 171 -18.95 5.95 -5.71
N ARG A 172 -18.96 7.07 -5.00
CA ARG A 172 -19.65 8.28 -5.43
C ARG A 172 -19.09 8.80 -6.75
N TYR A 173 -17.76 8.84 -6.91
CA TYR A 173 -17.14 9.24 -8.19
C TYR A 173 -17.51 8.28 -9.33
N GLY A 174 -17.72 7.00 -9.02
CA GLY A 174 -18.19 5.99 -9.98
C GLY A 174 -19.69 6.03 -10.27
N GLY A 175 -20.44 6.98 -9.69
CA GLY A 175 -21.89 7.10 -9.85
C GLY A 175 -22.73 6.13 -9.01
N ILE A 176 -22.14 5.52 -7.98
CA ILE A 176 -22.87 4.67 -7.03
C ILE A 176 -23.36 5.54 -5.87
N ASP A 177 -24.64 5.40 -5.52
CA ASP A 177 -25.23 6.10 -4.37
C ASP A 177 -24.58 5.70 -3.05
N VAL A 178 -24.61 6.58 -2.05
CA VAL A 178 -24.01 6.34 -0.73
C VAL A 178 -24.62 5.12 -0.03
N GLY A 179 -25.94 4.92 -0.15
CA GLY A 179 -26.64 3.75 0.41
C GLY A 179 -26.20 2.44 -0.23
N ASP A 180 -26.07 2.43 -1.56
CA ASP A 180 -25.55 1.29 -2.31
C ASP A 180 -24.09 1.00 -1.95
N ALA A 181 -23.25 2.04 -1.87
CA ALA A 181 -21.84 1.92 -1.51
C ALA A 181 -21.65 1.34 -0.10
N ALA A 182 -22.50 1.76 0.86
CA ALA A 182 -22.51 1.21 2.21
C ALA A 182 -22.99 -0.25 2.23
N SER A 183 -23.95 -0.61 1.39
CA SER A 183 -24.40 -1.99 1.24
C SER A 183 -23.31 -2.89 0.68
N LEU A 184 -22.62 -2.44 -0.38
CA LEU A 184 -21.46 -3.14 -0.96
C LEU A 184 -20.33 -3.34 0.06
N TRP A 185 -20.08 -2.31 0.89
CA TRP A 185 -19.15 -2.45 2.02
C TRP A 185 -19.59 -3.57 2.95
N ASN A 186 -20.83 -3.57 3.42
CA ASN A 186 -21.29 -4.59 4.38
C ASN A 186 -21.25 -6.01 3.79
N THR A 187 -21.60 -6.19 2.50
CA THR A 187 -21.55 -7.51 1.86
C THR A 187 -20.14 -8.04 1.68
N SER A 188 -19.13 -7.16 1.53
CA SER A 188 -17.72 -7.55 1.42
C SER A 188 -17.13 -8.14 2.71
N GLU A 189 -17.86 -8.09 3.82
CA GLU A 189 -17.46 -8.69 5.12
C GLU A 189 -17.77 -10.18 5.20
N SER A 190 -18.76 -10.63 4.42
CA SER A 190 -19.27 -12.00 4.46
C SER A 190 -18.58 -12.93 3.45
N THR A 191 -17.61 -12.43 2.69
CA THR A 191 -16.93 -13.15 1.59
C THR A 191 -15.45 -13.30 1.90
#